data_AF-A0A2A2Y814-F1
#
_entry.id   AF-A0A2A2Y814-F1
#
_cell.length_a   1.000
_cell.length_b   1.000
_cell.length_c   1.000
_cell.angle_alpha   90.00
_cell.angle_beta   90.00
_cell.angle_gamma   90.00
#
_symmetry.space_group_name_H-M   'P 1'
#
loop_
_entity.id
_entity.type
_entity.pdbx_description
1 polymer ?
#
loop_
_entity_poly.entity_id
_entity_poly.type
_entity_poly.pdbx_seq_one_letter_code
_entity_poly.pdbx_strand_id
1 'polypeptide(L)'
;MCISEKDLQMLTINDLLLPLANQKKIAKALTALSTISTKPSISHWFEYTFVKIFETCLRFISARYVDRLSTALGRIAWILLKSRRKTVIRNCRIAWGDTLHYDEILKLSQSVFETNSANLIGGMKLALMNDKKISSHVSISGLQQMQQCLESSPQGILLALAHMGNWEILARLNALLAPTRSSAAFFRPLNNPLMNRMTKMRRTSSGTKLFSNKEGFSQACAHLRIGGLLGILADQNAGNSGIRMPFFGRNTSCTPLLEILHKRTGAVIFYVSMTKTGSAHWHVDLRRHPDHEPYDTTSIMRGIETSLSTSRSDGFWLHNRWKLNVKQPFLVRQTRTSKTKNLQTKPWQSVIVLSSDPEIYQAALPAIKQLVTQENDYRFLILNAPIDFHDQRANHIDLPEDVTLRDYLRILDQQQIYPIDMVLFFTDPSEQFDVRKTTNIPWSAGFSQKNSAPLSTPIPHPATSLKESSTWNHFIDALGSKALSDT
;
A
#
# COMPACT_ATOMS: atom_id res chain seq x y z
N MET A 1 25.67 -12.85 17.31
CA MET A 1 26.17 -13.16 18.67
C MET A 1 25.10 -14.04 19.31
N CYS A 2 25.41 -15.30 19.61
CA CYS A 2 24.45 -16.25 20.19
C CYS A 2 24.03 -15.76 21.58
N ILE A 3 22.72 -15.66 21.81
CA ILE A 3 22.17 -15.48 23.15
C ILE A 3 22.34 -16.82 23.87
N SER A 4 22.97 -16.80 25.04
CA SER A 4 23.21 -18.02 25.84
C SER A 4 21.94 -18.44 26.57
N GLU A 5 21.79 -19.74 26.86
CA GLU A 5 20.66 -20.33 27.60
C GLU A 5 20.38 -19.69 28.98
N LYS A 6 21.28 -18.85 29.51
CA LYS A 6 21.09 -18.17 30.80
C LYS A 6 20.18 -16.94 30.74
N ASP A 7 19.96 -16.32 29.59
CA ASP A 7 19.10 -15.12 29.49
C ASP A 7 17.59 -15.43 29.43
N LEU A 8 17.22 -16.72 29.42
CA LEU A 8 15.83 -17.20 29.44
C LEU A 8 15.25 -17.34 30.87
N GLN A 9 16.03 -17.08 31.92
CA GLN A 9 15.61 -17.26 33.32
C GLN A 9 15.25 -15.97 34.08
N MET A 10 14.88 -14.90 33.39
CA MET A 10 14.33 -13.68 34.02
C MET A 10 12.87 -13.46 33.60
N LEU A 11 12.00 -14.38 33.99
CA LEU A 11 10.55 -14.16 34.05
C LEU A 11 10.21 -13.79 35.51
N THR A 12 9.81 -12.55 35.72
CA THR A 12 9.39 -12.06 37.04
C THR A 12 8.05 -12.68 37.46
N ILE A 13 7.83 -12.77 38.78
CA ILE A 13 6.66 -13.36 39.46
C ILE A 13 5.29 -12.87 38.91
N ASN A 14 5.22 -11.73 38.22
CA ASN A 14 4.00 -11.21 37.60
C ASN A 14 3.49 -12.02 36.38
N ASP A 15 4.33 -12.84 35.73
CA ASP A 15 3.93 -13.64 34.55
C ASP A 15 3.11 -14.91 34.92
N LEU A 16 3.15 -15.31 36.19
CA LEU A 16 2.40 -16.47 36.72
C LEU A 16 0.91 -16.18 36.98
N LEU A 17 0.46 -14.92 36.89
CA LEU A 17 -0.92 -14.49 37.15
C LEU A 17 -1.77 -14.28 35.87
N LEU A 18 -1.24 -14.54 34.69
CA LEU A 18 -2.00 -14.44 33.44
C LEU A 18 -2.98 -15.61 33.28
N PRO A 19 -4.25 -15.36 32.89
CA PRO A 19 -5.22 -16.43 32.64
C PRO A 19 -4.68 -17.47 31.65
N LEU A 20 -4.96 -18.76 31.87
CA LEU A 20 -4.52 -19.90 31.03
C LEU A 20 -4.69 -19.69 29.51
N ALA A 21 -5.71 -18.93 29.09
CA ALA A 21 -5.94 -18.56 27.69
C ALA A 21 -4.86 -17.63 27.10
N ASN A 22 -4.28 -16.73 27.91
CA ASN A 22 -3.17 -15.86 27.51
C ASN A 22 -1.84 -16.61 27.49
N GLN A 23 -1.61 -17.54 28.42
CA GLN A 23 -0.43 -18.41 28.40
C GLN A 23 -0.40 -19.29 27.14
N LYS A 24 -1.53 -19.87 26.73
CA LYS A 24 -1.61 -20.63 25.46
C LYS A 24 -1.39 -19.76 24.22
N LYS A 25 -1.87 -18.51 24.20
CA LYS A 25 -1.61 -17.56 23.11
C LYS A 25 -0.15 -17.13 23.05
N ILE A 26 0.48 -16.87 24.19
CA ILE A 26 1.89 -16.52 24.30
C ILE A 26 2.75 -17.71 23.91
N ALA A 27 2.44 -18.92 24.39
CA ALA A 27 3.11 -20.15 23.98
C ALA A 27 3.01 -20.35 22.47
N LYS A 28 1.81 -20.24 21.88
CA LYS A 28 1.62 -20.35 20.42
C LYS A 28 2.31 -19.24 19.63
N ALA A 29 2.41 -18.03 20.18
CA ALA A 29 3.16 -16.92 19.59
C ALA A 29 4.68 -17.15 19.68
N LEU A 30 5.17 -17.69 20.80
CA LEU A 30 6.58 -18.09 21.00
C LEU A 30 6.94 -19.29 20.10
N THR A 31 6.03 -20.26 19.91
CA THR A 31 6.20 -21.35 18.94
C THR A 31 6.18 -20.81 17.50
N ALA A 32 5.31 -19.86 17.18
CA ALA A 32 5.30 -19.22 15.86
C ALA A 32 6.52 -18.31 15.61
N LEU A 33 7.11 -17.76 16.68
CA LEU A 33 8.36 -16.99 16.63
C LEU A 33 9.59 -17.90 16.51
N SER A 34 9.53 -19.13 17.02
CA SER A 34 10.60 -20.14 16.91
C SER A 34 10.54 -20.97 15.62
N THR A 35 9.41 -21.00 14.90
CA THR A 35 9.26 -21.75 13.64
C THR A 35 9.60 -20.93 12.39
N ILE A 36 10.77 -20.30 12.34
CA ILE A 36 11.47 -20.22 11.05
C ILE A 36 12.40 -21.41 11.06
N SER A 37 11.99 -22.51 10.43
CA SER A 37 12.87 -23.68 10.26
C SER A 37 14.18 -23.19 9.64
N THR A 38 15.25 -23.24 10.44
CA THR A 38 16.61 -22.91 9.97
C THR A 38 17.10 -23.95 8.97
N LYS A 39 16.50 -25.15 8.98
CA LYS A 39 16.77 -26.22 8.04
C LYS A 39 15.88 -26.08 6.79
N PRO A 40 16.46 -26.07 5.58
CA PRO A 40 15.70 -26.04 4.33
C PRO A 40 14.87 -27.32 4.14
N SER A 41 13.65 -27.19 3.63
CA SER A 41 12.84 -28.32 3.18
C SER A 41 13.25 -28.75 1.76
N ILE A 42 12.75 -29.89 1.29
CA ILE A 42 12.96 -30.35 -0.10
C ILE A 42 12.42 -29.33 -1.11
N SER A 43 11.23 -28.75 -0.85
CA SER A 43 10.67 -27.67 -1.69
C SER A 43 11.59 -26.45 -1.73
N HIS A 44 12.20 -26.06 -0.60
CA HIS A 44 13.17 -24.96 -0.57
C HIS A 44 14.39 -25.25 -1.44
N TRP A 45 14.87 -26.49 -1.47
CA TRP A 45 15.96 -26.92 -2.35
C TRP A 45 15.56 -26.88 -3.83
N PHE A 46 14.37 -27.34 -4.19
CA PHE A 46 13.90 -27.24 -5.57
C PHE A 46 13.79 -25.79 -6.05
N GLU A 47 13.19 -24.90 -5.24
CA GLU A 47 13.13 -23.47 -5.55
C GLU A 47 14.53 -22.86 -5.74
N TYR A 48 15.45 -23.15 -4.82
CA TYR A 48 16.81 -22.65 -4.87
C TYR A 48 17.54 -23.16 -6.12
N THR A 49 17.50 -24.47 -6.38
CA THR A 49 18.13 -25.09 -7.55
C THR A 49 17.57 -24.55 -8.85
N PHE A 50 16.25 -24.36 -8.94
CA PHE A 50 15.61 -23.74 -10.10
C PHE A 50 16.16 -22.32 -10.35
N VAL A 51 16.23 -21.48 -9.31
CA VAL A 51 16.80 -20.12 -9.43
C VAL A 51 18.27 -20.18 -9.84
N LYS A 52 19.06 -21.12 -9.30
CA LYS A 52 20.48 -21.28 -9.67
C LYS A 52 20.67 -21.69 -11.12
N ILE A 53 19.86 -22.62 -11.63
CA ILE A 53 19.89 -23.04 -13.04
C ILE A 53 19.51 -21.85 -13.92
N PHE A 54 18.41 -21.17 -13.60
CA PHE A 54 17.94 -20.01 -14.33
C PHE A 54 19.00 -18.90 -14.41
N GLU A 55 19.63 -18.55 -13.28
CA GLU A 55 20.75 -17.60 -13.25
C GLU A 55 21.93 -18.05 -14.08
N THR A 56 22.25 -19.34 -14.08
CA THR A 56 23.33 -19.90 -14.88
C THR A 56 23.05 -19.70 -16.37
N CYS A 57 21.83 -19.94 -16.82
CA CYS A 57 21.40 -19.59 -18.18
C CYS A 57 21.54 -18.09 -18.47
N LEU A 58 21.10 -17.23 -17.52
CA LEU A 58 21.22 -15.78 -17.67
C LEU A 58 22.67 -15.31 -17.85
N ARG A 59 23.69 -16.02 -17.35
CA ARG A 59 25.10 -15.64 -17.52
C ARG A 59 25.50 -15.53 -18.99
N PHE A 60 25.01 -16.44 -19.82
CA PHE A 60 25.38 -16.55 -21.25
C PHE A 60 24.60 -15.60 -22.16
N ILE A 61 23.50 -15.02 -21.69
CA ILE A 61 22.66 -14.11 -22.48
C ILE A 61 23.06 -12.66 -22.20
N SER A 62 23.20 -11.81 -23.24
CA SER A 62 23.52 -10.39 -23.01
C SER A 62 22.38 -9.66 -22.28
N ALA A 63 22.70 -8.62 -21.50
CA ALA A 63 21.68 -7.87 -20.74
C ALA A 63 20.57 -7.28 -21.65
N ARG A 64 20.93 -6.87 -22.87
CA ARG A 64 19.99 -6.38 -23.88
C ARG A 64 18.99 -7.45 -24.32
N TYR A 65 19.45 -8.69 -24.55
CA TYR A 65 18.56 -9.79 -24.92
C TYR A 65 17.70 -10.25 -23.75
N VAL A 66 18.27 -10.29 -22.53
CA VAL A 66 17.50 -10.56 -21.31
C VAL A 66 16.37 -9.55 -21.16
N ASP A 67 16.64 -8.26 -21.34
CA ASP A 67 15.64 -7.19 -21.24
C ASP A 67 14.50 -7.35 -22.26
N ARG A 68 14.83 -7.64 -23.53
CA ARG A 68 13.83 -7.87 -24.59
C ARG A 68 12.96 -9.10 -24.31
N LEU A 69 13.60 -10.22 -23.94
CA LEU A 69 12.88 -11.45 -23.59
C LEU A 69 11.97 -11.22 -22.38
N SER A 70 12.47 -10.53 -21.36
CA SER A 70 11.71 -10.23 -20.14
C SER A 70 10.52 -9.32 -20.42
N THR A 71 10.68 -8.35 -21.32
CA THR A 71 9.59 -7.48 -21.79
C THR A 71 8.50 -8.31 -22.48
N ALA A 72 8.88 -9.23 -23.37
CA ALA A 72 7.94 -10.14 -24.03
C ALA A 72 7.22 -11.07 -23.03
N LEU A 73 7.96 -11.61 -22.04
CA LEU A 73 7.38 -12.39 -20.95
C LEU A 73 6.39 -11.57 -20.11
N GLY A 74 6.67 -10.29 -19.86
CA GLY A 74 5.74 -9.38 -19.19
C GLY A 74 4.43 -9.20 -19.96
N ARG A 75 4.50 -9.05 -21.28
CA ARG A 75 3.30 -8.99 -22.14
C ARG A 75 2.48 -10.28 -22.08
N ILE A 76 3.13 -11.43 -22.12
CA ILE A 76 2.47 -12.73 -21.96
C ILE A 76 1.84 -12.84 -20.56
N ALA A 77 2.57 -12.45 -19.51
CA ALA A 77 2.07 -12.44 -18.15
C ALA A 77 0.85 -11.52 -17.97
N TRP A 78 0.79 -10.39 -18.68
CA TRP A 78 -0.39 -9.52 -18.67
C TRP A 78 -1.64 -10.20 -19.26
N ILE A 79 -1.47 -11.05 -20.29
CA ILE A 79 -2.56 -11.83 -20.89
C ILE A 79 -3.02 -12.93 -19.92
N LEU A 80 -2.08 -13.67 -19.33
CA LEU A 80 -2.35 -14.86 -18.53
C LEU A 80 -2.79 -14.53 -17.09
N LEU A 81 -2.15 -13.55 -16.44
CA LEU A 81 -2.37 -13.22 -15.02
C LEU A 81 -3.51 -12.22 -14.83
N LYS A 82 -4.73 -12.60 -15.25
CA LYS A 82 -5.93 -11.74 -15.25
C LYS A 82 -6.19 -11.04 -13.91
N SER A 83 -6.02 -11.72 -12.77
CA SER A 83 -6.21 -11.13 -11.43
C SER A 83 -5.19 -10.02 -11.13
N ARG A 84 -3.92 -10.23 -11.48
CA ARG A 84 -2.87 -9.21 -11.31
C ARG A 84 -3.08 -8.04 -12.25
N ARG A 85 -3.51 -8.30 -13.49
CA ARG A 85 -3.89 -7.26 -14.45
C ARG A 85 -5.00 -6.36 -13.89
N LYS A 86 -6.05 -6.95 -13.31
CA LYS A 86 -7.13 -6.19 -12.64
C LYS A 86 -6.59 -5.30 -11.52
N THR A 87 -5.67 -5.82 -10.70
CA THR A 87 -5.01 -5.04 -9.62
C THR A 87 -4.24 -3.84 -10.17
N VAL A 88 -3.44 -4.04 -11.22
CA VAL A 88 -2.65 -2.96 -11.85
C VAL A 88 -3.58 -1.91 -12.44
N ILE A 89 -4.58 -2.30 -13.24
CA ILE A 89 -5.55 -1.37 -13.82
C ILE A 89 -6.20 -0.53 -12.71
N ARG A 90 -6.73 -1.20 -11.67
CA ARG A 90 -7.35 -0.52 -10.54
C ARG A 90 -6.42 0.50 -9.89
N ASN A 91 -5.18 0.11 -9.59
CA ASN A 91 -4.19 0.99 -8.98
C ASN A 91 -3.89 2.21 -9.86
N CYS A 92 -3.68 2.01 -11.16
CA CYS A 92 -3.43 3.08 -12.11
C CYS A 92 -4.63 4.03 -12.25
N ARG A 93 -5.88 3.51 -12.20
CA ARG A 93 -7.08 4.34 -12.18
C ARG A 93 -7.15 5.22 -10.92
N ILE A 94 -6.85 4.65 -9.75
CA ILE A 94 -6.81 5.43 -8.52
C ILE A 94 -5.74 6.51 -8.63
N ALA A 95 -4.54 6.20 -9.13
CA ALA A 95 -3.46 7.16 -9.24
C ALA A 95 -3.71 8.26 -10.28
N TRP A 96 -4.24 7.91 -11.46
CA TRP A 96 -4.24 8.79 -12.64
C TRP A 96 -5.54 8.79 -13.46
N GLY A 97 -6.61 8.19 -12.98
CA GLY A 97 -7.90 8.10 -13.71
C GLY A 97 -8.53 9.46 -14.04
N ASP A 98 -8.18 10.51 -13.31
CA ASP A 98 -8.65 11.88 -13.53
C ASP A 98 -7.88 12.56 -14.69
N THR A 99 -6.74 11.98 -15.10
CA THR A 99 -5.84 12.52 -16.13
C THR A 99 -5.68 11.62 -17.34
N LEU A 100 -6.07 10.35 -17.24
CA LEU A 100 -5.89 9.34 -18.29
C LEU A 100 -7.22 8.66 -18.59
N HIS A 101 -7.53 8.51 -19.87
CA HIS A 101 -8.67 7.72 -20.30
C HIS A 101 -8.43 6.22 -20.03
N TYR A 102 -9.51 5.43 -20.02
CA TYR A 102 -9.42 4.01 -19.71
C TYR A 102 -8.50 3.23 -20.65
N ASP A 103 -8.48 3.56 -21.95
CA ASP A 103 -7.61 2.89 -22.93
C ASP A 103 -6.13 3.19 -22.67
N GLU A 104 -5.81 4.40 -22.21
CA GLU A 104 -4.46 4.77 -21.80
C GLU A 104 -4.05 4.03 -20.52
N ILE A 105 -4.99 3.85 -19.58
CA ILE A 105 -4.77 3.01 -18.39
C ILE A 105 -4.54 1.56 -18.77
N LEU A 106 -5.25 1.02 -19.77
CA LEU A 106 -5.03 -0.34 -20.27
C LEU A 106 -3.63 -0.48 -20.86
N LYS A 107 -3.20 0.45 -21.73
CA LYS A 107 -1.84 0.49 -22.28
C LYS A 107 -0.79 0.59 -21.17
N LEU A 108 -0.99 1.50 -20.21
CA LEU A 108 -0.13 1.65 -19.04
C LEU A 108 -0.05 0.36 -18.24
N SER A 109 -1.17 -0.33 -18.04
CA SER A 109 -1.19 -1.60 -17.29
C SER A 109 -0.35 -2.67 -17.97
N GLN A 110 -0.33 -2.73 -19.31
CA GLN A 110 0.55 -3.61 -20.06
C GLN A 110 2.01 -3.20 -19.89
N SER A 111 2.32 -1.91 -20.06
CA SER A 111 3.67 -1.38 -19.87
C SER A 111 4.21 -1.67 -18.47
N VAL A 112 3.38 -1.59 -17.42
CA VAL A 112 3.76 -1.97 -16.05
C VAL A 112 4.22 -3.42 -15.99
N PHE A 113 3.52 -4.36 -16.62
CA PHE A 113 3.96 -5.76 -16.63
C PHE A 113 5.28 -5.94 -17.40
N GLU A 114 5.40 -5.29 -18.55
CA GLU A 114 6.60 -5.33 -19.39
C GLU A 114 7.84 -4.81 -18.64
N THR A 115 7.75 -3.63 -18.02
CA THR A 115 8.84 -3.00 -17.25
C THR A 115 9.14 -3.79 -15.98
N ASN A 116 8.14 -4.23 -15.20
CA ASN A 116 8.38 -4.96 -13.96
C ASN A 116 9.00 -6.35 -14.22
N SER A 117 8.62 -7.03 -15.30
CA SER A 117 9.29 -8.26 -15.73
C SER A 117 10.74 -7.98 -16.14
N ALA A 118 10.99 -6.91 -16.91
CA ALA A 118 12.35 -6.49 -17.25
C ALA A 118 13.18 -6.11 -16.02
N ASN A 119 12.59 -5.44 -15.03
CA ASN A 119 13.26 -5.05 -13.79
C ASN A 119 13.58 -6.27 -12.92
N LEU A 120 12.66 -7.23 -12.79
CA LEU A 120 12.88 -8.44 -12.00
C LEU A 120 13.99 -9.33 -12.60
N ILE A 121 13.86 -9.70 -13.87
CA ILE A 121 14.80 -10.62 -14.53
C ILE A 121 16.11 -9.88 -14.86
N GLY A 122 16.02 -8.61 -15.26
CA GLY A 122 17.19 -7.72 -15.41
C GLY A 122 17.95 -7.57 -14.10
N GLY A 123 17.27 -7.40 -12.97
CA GLY A 123 17.87 -7.40 -11.63
C GLY A 123 18.62 -8.69 -11.32
N MET A 124 18.04 -9.86 -11.64
CA MET A 124 18.74 -11.14 -11.52
C MET A 124 19.98 -11.20 -12.40
N LYS A 125 19.91 -10.72 -13.65
CA LYS A 125 21.06 -10.66 -14.57
C LYS A 125 22.16 -9.73 -14.05
N LEU A 126 21.81 -8.54 -13.57
CA LEU A 126 22.74 -7.56 -13.04
C LEU A 126 23.39 -8.05 -11.74
N ALA A 127 22.66 -8.79 -10.90
CA ALA A 127 23.19 -9.38 -9.67
C ALA A 127 24.31 -10.42 -9.90
N LEU A 128 24.49 -10.88 -11.14
CA LEU A 128 25.59 -11.78 -11.55
C LEU A 128 26.83 -11.01 -12.02
N MET A 129 26.75 -9.69 -12.14
CA MET A 129 27.85 -8.82 -12.57
C MET A 129 28.61 -8.25 -11.38
N ASN A 130 29.81 -7.73 -11.64
CA ASN A 130 30.56 -6.95 -10.66
C ASN A 130 30.06 -5.48 -10.64
N ASP A 131 30.44 -4.74 -9.61
CA ASP A 131 29.94 -3.38 -9.38
C ASP A 131 30.27 -2.43 -10.52
N LYS A 132 31.46 -2.53 -11.12
CA LYS A 132 31.85 -1.70 -12.27
C LYS A 132 30.90 -1.88 -13.47
N LYS A 133 30.52 -3.12 -13.78
CA LYS A 133 29.56 -3.42 -14.85
C LYS A 133 28.15 -2.98 -14.47
N ILE A 134 27.72 -3.18 -13.22
CA ILE A 134 26.42 -2.67 -12.75
C ILE A 134 26.35 -1.15 -12.94
N SER A 135 27.39 -0.42 -12.54
CA SER A 135 27.46 1.03 -12.69
C SER A 135 27.35 1.51 -14.14
N SER A 136 27.87 0.76 -15.12
CA SER A 136 27.71 1.12 -16.54
C SER A 136 26.27 1.04 -17.06
N HIS A 137 25.37 0.37 -16.32
CA HIS A 137 23.95 0.30 -16.64
C HIS A 137 23.12 1.39 -15.92
N VAL A 138 23.76 2.27 -15.15
CA VAL A 138 23.08 3.25 -14.30
C VAL A 138 23.64 4.65 -14.53
N SER A 139 22.74 5.61 -14.74
CA SER A 139 23.04 7.04 -14.66
C SER A 139 22.38 7.63 -13.41
N ILE A 140 22.99 8.66 -12.80
CA ILE A 140 22.49 9.24 -11.55
C ILE A 140 22.45 10.78 -11.67
N SER A 141 21.29 11.38 -11.42
CA SER A 141 21.12 12.83 -11.21
C SER A 141 20.94 13.15 -9.72
N GLY A 142 21.30 14.37 -9.33
CA GLY A 142 21.25 14.82 -7.94
C GLY A 142 22.36 14.26 -7.03
N LEU A 143 23.29 13.45 -7.58
CA LEU A 143 24.38 12.85 -6.81
C LEU A 143 25.29 13.89 -6.16
N GLN A 144 25.66 14.95 -6.89
CA GLN A 144 26.50 16.04 -6.35
C GLN A 144 25.82 16.74 -5.17
N GLN A 145 24.51 17.05 -5.27
CA GLN A 145 23.77 17.66 -4.17
C GLN A 145 23.74 16.76 -2.94
N MET A 146 23.53 15.46 -3.12
CA MET A 146 23.55 14.51 -2.02
C MET A 146 24.94 14.39 -1.40
N GLN A 147 26.01 14.32 -2.21
CA GLN A 147 27.39 14.26 -1.73
C GLN A 147 27.80 15.52 -0.97
N GLN A 148 27.44 16.71 -1.46
CA GLN A 148 27.64 17.97 -0.74
C GLN A 148 26.91 17.97 0.62
N CYS A 149 25.70 17.42 0.69
CA CYS A 149 24.99 17.26 1.96
C CYS A 149 25.70 16.30 2.92
N LEU A 150 26.33 15.23 2.40
CA LEU A 150 27.15 14.31 3.19
C LEU A 150 28.48 14.94 3.63
N GLU A 151 29.04 15.87 2.88
CA GLU A 151 30.31 16.52 3.26
C GLU A 151 30.08 17.66 4.26
N SER A 152 28.99 18.40 4.10
CA SER A 152 28.69 19.61 4.89
C SER A 152 27.95 19.34 6.21
N SER A 153 27.41 18.14 6.43
CA SER A 153 26.62 17.83 7.63
C SER A 153 27.00 16.49 8.24
N PRO A 154 27.16 16.38 9.57
CA PRO A 154 27.36 15.10 10.25
C PRO A 154 26.09 14.22 10.24
N GLN A 155 24.94 14.75 9.85
CA GLN A 155 23.67 14.03 9.80
C GLN A 155 23.68 12.95 8.72
N GLY A 156 22.99 11.85 8.98
CA GLY A 156 22.74 10.81 7.99
C GLY A 156 21.75 11.22 6.92
N ILE A 157 21.59 10.38 5.89
CA ILE A 157 20.60 10.58 4.83
C ILE A 157 19.61 9.42 4.80
N LEU A 158 18.33 9.76 4.76
CA LEU A 158 17.22 8.86 4.49
C LEU A 158 16.91 8.88 2.99
N LEU A 159 17.07 7.74 2.33
CA LEU A 159 16.66 7.54 0.94
C LEU A 159 15.23 6.99 0.94
N ALA A 160 14.26 7.86 0.66
CA ALA A 160 12.85 7.53 0.52
C ALA A 160 12.60 6.94 -0.87
N LEU A 161 12.43 5.63 -0.94
CA LEU A 161 12.29 4.86 -2.17
C LEU A 161 10.84 4.43 -2.39
N ALA A 162 10.44 4.36 -3.65
CA ALA A 162 9.33 3.53 -4.08
C ALA A 162 9.85 2.22 -4.69
N HIS A 163 9.02 1.18 -4.71
CA HIS A 163 9.31 -0.01 -5.52
C HIS A 163 9.15 0.36 -6.99
N MET A 164 10.17 0.97 -7.59
CA MET A 164 10.18 1.36 -9.01
C MET A 164 11.53 1.09 -9.66
N GLY A 165 11.50 0.82 -10.97
CA GLY A 165 12.69 0.47 -11.72
C GLY A 165 13.34 -0.81 -11.19
N ASN A 166 14.65 -0.93 -11.35
CA ASN A 166 15.42 -2.05 -10.83
C ASN A 166 16.05 -1.72 -9.45
N TRP A 167 15.21 -1.33 -8.49
CA TRP A 167 15.64 -0.82 -7.18
C TRP A 167 16.57 -1.77 -6.41
N GLU A 168 16.53 -3.07 -6.70
CA GLU A 168 17.38 -4.08 -6.08
C GLU A 168 18.88 -3.76 -6.25
N ILE A 169 19.27 -3.14 -7.37
CA ILE A 169 20.67 -2.81 -7.64
C ILE A 169 21.18 -1.66 -6.78
N LEU A 170 20.30 -0.84 -6.18
CA LEU A 170 20.71 0.30 -5.35
C LEU A 170 21.56 -0.16 -4.15
N ALA A 171 21.31 -1.36 -3.61
CA ALA A 171 22.14 -1.96 -2.56
C ALA A 171 23.56 -2.32 -3.04
N ARG A 172 23.81 -2.39 -4.35
CA ARG A 172 25.14 -2.60 -4.96
C ARG A 172 25.81 -1.30 -5.39
N LEU A 173 25.11 -0.16 -5.39
CA LEU A 173 25.66 1.13 -5.80
C LEU A 173 26.31 1.92 -4.65
N ASN A 174 26.64 1.25 -3.54
CA ASN A 174 27.20 1.89 -2.35
C ASN A 174 28.44 2.74 -2.64
N ALA A 175 29.37 2.24 -3.47
CA ALA A 175 30.58 2.98 -3.84
C ALA A 175 30.29 4.29 -4.61
N LEU A 176 29.16 4.38 -5.32
CA LEU A 176 28.74 5.59 -6.02
C LEU A 176 27.98 6.54 -5.09
N LEU A 177 27.02 6.00 -4.33
CA LEU A 177 26.11 6.80 -3.50
C LEU A 177 26.77 7.30 -2.21
N ALA A 178 27.67 6.52 -1.62
CA ALA A 178 28.28 6.81 -0.33
C ALA A 178 29.76 6.37 -0.30
N PRO A 179 30.62 6.93 -1.16
CA PRO A 179 32.03 6.54 -1.20
C PRO A 179 32.74 6.73 0.15
N THR A 180 32.32 7.72 0.93
CA THR A 180 32.92 8.11 2.21
C THR A 180 32.12 7.65 3.43
N ARG A 181 30.96 7.02 3.25
CA ARG A 181 30.03 6.67 4.34
C ARG A 181 29.45 5.27 4.19
N SER A 182 28.87 4.74 5.27
CA SER A 182 28.23 3.43 5.23
C SER A 182 26.77 3.56 4.78
N SER A 183 26.33 2.72 3.83
CA SER A 183 24.91 2.58 3.49
C SER A 183 24.27 1.38 4.21
N ALA A 184 22.97 1.48 4.41
CA ALA A 184 22.14 0.43 4.98
C ALA A 184 20.76 0.40 4.30
N ALA A 185 20.05 -0.72 4.44
CA ALA A 185 18.66 -0.87 4.04
C ALA A 185 17.89 -1.75 5.02
N PHE A 186 16.58 -1.56 5.11
CA PHE A 186 15.73 -2.53 5.81
C PHE A 186 15.59 -3.83 5.02
N PHE A 187 15.57 -4.94 5.76
CA PHE A 187 15.45 -6.27 5.20
C PHE A 187 14.42 -7.08 5.99
N ARG A 188 13.50 -7.70 5.24
CA ARG A 188 12.64 -8.76 5.77
C ARG A 188 13.23 -10.10 5.32
N PRO A 189 13.56 -11.02 6.25
CA PRO A 189 14.02 -12.35 5.88
C PRO A 189 13.03 -13.07 4.94
N LEU A 190 13.57 -13.73 3.91
CA LEU A 190 12.79 -14.59 3.03
C LEU A 190 12.44 -15.90 3.75
N ASN A 191 11.27 -16.47 3.43
CA ASN A 191 10.81 -17.72 4.06
C ASN A 191 11.73 -18.91 3.72
N ASN A 192 12.22 -18.97 2.48
CA ASN A 192 13.19 -19.97 2.06
C ASN A 192 14.60 -19.57 2.56
N PRO A 193 15.22 -20.35 3.48
CA PRO A 193 16.49 -19.99 4.12
C PRO A 193 17.68 -19.97 3.13
N LEU A 194 17.65 -20.78 2.08
CA LEU A 194 18.70 -20.80 1.04
C LEU A 194 18.66 -19.52 0.21
N MET A 195 17.46 -19.15 -0.24
CA MET A 195 17.22 -17.89 -0.94
C MET A 195 17.53 -16.68 -0.06
N ASN A 196 17.14 -16.73 1.21
CA ASN A 196 17.44 -15.68 2.19
C ASN A 196 18.95 -15.46 2.33
N ARG A 197 19.74 -16.54 2.46
CA ARG A 197 21.21 -16.45 2.53
C ARG A 197 21.79 -15.86 1.25
N MET A 198 21.34 -16.33 0.09
CA MET A 198 21.80 -15.83 -1.21
C MET A 198 21.53 -14.32 -1.39
N THR A 199 20.29 -13.89 -1.14
CA THR A 199 19.89 -12.46 -1.24
C THR A 199 20.67 -11.60 -0.26
N LYS A 200 20.86 -12.07 0.99
CA LYS A 200 21.65 -11.34 2.00
C LYS A 200 23.09 -11.15 1.53
N MET A 201 23.77 -12.22 1.10
CA MET A 201 25.15 -12.14 0.62
C MET A 201 25.32 -11.13 -0.53
N ARG A 202 24.38 -11.12 -1.49
CA ARG A 202 24.41 -10.20 -2.65
C ARG A 202 24.17 -8.76 -2.26
N ARG A 203 23.18 -8.49 -1.41
CA ARG A 203 22.90 -7.12 -0.97
C ARG A 203 24.05 -6.55 -0.15
N THR A 204 24.77 -7.39 0.61
CA THR A 204 25.90 -6.95 1.46
C THR A 204 27.24 -6.91 0.73
N SER A 205 27.37 -7.46 -0.49
CA SER A 205 28.69 -7.60 -1.14
C SER A 205 29.34 -6.29 -1.62
N SER A 206 28.62 -5.16 -1.62
CA SER A 206 29.20 -3.81 -1.80
C SER A 206 29.34 -3.03 -0.49
N GLY A 207 29.21 -3.68 0.67
CA GLY A 207 29.32 -3.03 1.98
C GLY A 207 28.02 -2.47 2.55
N THR A 208 26.88 -2.64 1.87
CA THR A 208 25.56 -2.25 2.40
C THR A 208 25.18 -3.10 3.60
N LYS A 209 24.82 -2.47 4.71
CA LYS A 209 24.31 -3.13 5.91
C LYS A 209 22.82 -3.44 5.77
N LEU A 210 22.35 -4.52 6.38
CA LEU A 210 20.92 -4.88 6.38
C LEU A 210 20.39 -4.88 7.80
N PHE A 211 19.38 -4.05 8.06
CA PHE A 211 18.68 -4.02 9.34
C PHE A 211 17.39 -4.82 9.25
N SER A 212 17.21 -5.76 10.18
CA SER A 212 16.01 -6.56 10.27
C SER A 212 14.88 -5.73 10.84
N ASN A 213 13.70 -5.76 10.22
CA ASN A 213 12.51 -5.15 10.78
C ASN A 213 12.03 -5.80 12.10
N LYS A 214 12.56 -6.98 12.45
CA LYS A 214 12.31 -7.65 13.75
C LYS A 214 13.17 -7.11 14.89
N GLU A 215 14.33 -6.52 14.59
CA GLU A 215 15.29 -6.04 15.58
C GLU A 215 14.98 -4.58 16.02
N GLY A 216 13.84 -4.04 15.57
CA GLY A 216 13.44 -2.67 15.82
C GLY A 216 14.23 -1.64 14.99
N PHE A 217 14.17 -0.38 15.40
CA PHE A 217 14.75 0.74 14.65
C PHE A 217 16.01 1.33 15.30
N SER A 218 16.50 0.75 16.40
CA SER A 218 17.63 1.28 17.17
C SER A 218 18.93 1.31 16.36
N GLN A 219 19.27 0.20 15.68
CA GLN A 219 20.43 0.11 14.80
C GLN A 219 20.35 1.09 13.63
N ALA A 220 19.17 1.24 13.04
CA ALA A 220 18.92 2.22 11.98
C ALA A 220 19.13 3.66 12.48
N CYS A 221 18.63 3.99 13.68
CA CYS A 221 18.85 5.31 14.28
C CYS A 221 20.34 5.56 14.57
N ALA A 222 21.05 4.57 15.13
CA ALA A 222 22.48 4.67 15.42
C ALA A 222 23.30 4.89 14.14
N HIS A 223 22.99 4.14 13.08
CA HIS A 223 23.60 4.27 11.76
C HIS A 223 23.41 5.66 11.16
N LEU A 224 22.20 6.23 11.27
CA LEU A 224 21.91 7.59 10.80
C LEU A 224 22.63 8.67 11.62
N ARG A 225 22.76 8.50 12.94
CA ARG A 225 23.45 9.47 13.82
C ARG A 225 24.95 9.57 13.57
N ILE A 226 25.56 8.51 13.06
CA ILE A 226 26.97 8.52 12.64
C ILE A 226 27.15 8.93 11.16
N GLY A 227 26.13 9.55 10.56
CA GLY A 227 26.18 10.06 9.19
C GLY A 227 25.84 9.03 8.10
N GLY A 228 25.45 7.80 8.43
CA GLY A 228 25.18 6.77 7.42
C GLY A 228 23.99 7.07 6.51
N LEU A 229 23.93 6.40 5.35
CA LEU A 229 22.79 6.41 4.45
C LEU A 229 21.86 5.25 4.77
N LEU A 230 20.55 5.46 4.74
CA LEU A 230 19.55 4.41 4.98
C LEU A 230 18.44 4.45 3.91
N GLY A 231 18.35 3.39 3.12
CA GLY A 231 17.28 3.16 2.17
C GLY A 231 16.02 2.57 2.80
N ILE A 232 14.87 3.20 2.54
CA ILE A 232 13.56 2.76 2.99
C ILE A 232 12.57 2.76 1.82
N LEU A 233 12.04 1.58 1.49
CA LEU A 233 10.89 1.44 0.60
C LEU A 233 9.62 1.76 1.37
N ALA A 234 8.94 2.85 1.00
CA ALA A 234 7.86 3.46 1.79
C ALA A 234 6.51 3.56 1.05
N ASP A 235 6.44 3.07 -0.19
CA ASP A 235 5.30 3.18 -1.09
C ASP A 235 4.24 2.09 -0.92
N GLN A 236 4.49 1.02 -0.16
CA GLN A 236 3.51 -0.06 0.05
C GLN A 236 2.56 0.22 1.22
N ASN A 237 1.47 -0.55 1.27
CA ASN A 237 0.49 -0.47 2.35
C ASN A 237 1.13 -0.90 3.68
N ALA A 238 1.16 0.00 4.66
CA ALA A 238 1.81 -0.23 5.96
C ALA A 238 0.94 -1.02 6.97
N GLY A 239 -0.23 -1.50 6.55
CA GLY A 239 -1.11 -2.33 7.38
C GLY A 239 -1.61 -1.60 8.63
N ASN A 240 -1.64 -2.30 9.77
CA ASN A 240 -2.16 -1.76 11.04
C ASN A 240 -1.21 -0.77 11.72
N SER A 241 0.08 -0.79 11.39
CA SER A 241 1.09 0.08 12.00
C SER A 241 1.31 1.39 11.24
N GLY A 242 0.66 1.56 10.09
CA GLY A 242 0.71 2.79 9.31
C GLY A 242 -0.27 3.84 9.80
N ILE A 243 0.00 5.09 9.43
CA ILE A 243 -0.96 6.18 9.58
C ILE A 243 -1.88 6.21 8.36
N ARG A 244 -3.14 6.52 8.58
CA ARG A 244 -4.15 6.58 7.51
C ARG A 244 -4.17 7.97 6.92
N MET A 245 -3.91 8.08 5.62
CA MET A 245 -3.87 9.36 4.93
C MET A 245 -4.02 9.18 3.40
N PRO A 246 -4.28 10.26 2.65
CA PRO A 246 -4.36 10.19 1.19
C PRO A 246 -3.02 9.76 0.57
N PHE A 247 -3.08 8.86 -0.41
CA PHE A 247 -1.99 8.53 -1.32
C PHE A 247 -2.55 8.46 -2.73
N PHE A 248 -2.07 9.32 -3.63
CA PHE A 248 -2.73 9.72 -4.88
C PHE A 248 -4.21 10.10 -4.67
N GLY A 249 -4.46 10.88 -3.61
CA GLY A 249 -5.80 11.32 -3.24
C GLY A 249 -6.71 10.24 -2.62
N ARG A 250 -6.40 8.95 -2.71
CA ARG A 250 -7.21 7.89 -2.07
C ARG A 250 -6.61 7.46 -0.75
N ASN A 251 -7.43 7.43 0.31
CA ASN A 251 -6.96 7.06 1.64
C ASN A 251 -6.47 5.62 1.72
N THR A 252 -5.32 5.44 2.37
CA THR A 252 -4.69 4.15 2.59
C THR A 252 -3.74 4.23 3.79
N SER A 253 -3.21 3.09 4.21
CA SER A 253 -2.21 3.03 5.29
C SER A 253 -0.83 3.34 4.73
N CYS A 254 -0.20 4.41 5.22
CA CYS A 254 1.12 4.89 4.85
C CYS A 254 2.08 4.75 6.04
N THR A 255 3.34 4.42 5.77
CA THR A 255 4.33 4.25 6.85
C THR A 255 4.80 5.60 7.40
N PRO A 256 4.74 5.84 8.73
CA PRO A 256 5.31 7.05 9.33
C PRO A 256 6.82 6.95 9.56
N LEU A 257 7.46 5.86 9.11
CA LEU A 257 8.84 5.52 9.49
C LEU A 257 9.87 6.59 9.09
N LEU A 258 9.71 7.20 7.92
CA LEU A 258 10.60 8.27 7.45
C LEU A 258 10.54 9.50 8.35
N GLU A 259 9.33 9.97 8.69
CA GLU A 259 9.12 11.08 9.64
C GLU A 259 9.73 10.74 11.01
N ILE A 260 9.48 9.54 11.53
CA ILE A 260 9.99 9.10 12.85
C ILE A 260 11.51 9.10 12.87
N LEU A 261 12.15 8.55 11.84
CA LEU A 261 13.61 8.46 11.77
C LEU A 261 14.23 9.85 11.59
N HIS A 262 13.65 10.70 10.75
CA HIS A 262 14.07 12.10 10.60
C HIS A 262 14.04 12.82 11.96
N LYS A 263 12.90 12.80 12.67
CA LYS A 263 12.75 13.45 13.98
C LYS A 263 13.72 12.93 15.05
N ARG A 264 14.07 11.64 15.01
CA ARG A 264 14.96 11.01 16.01
C ARG A 264 16.45 11.20 15.75
N THR A 265 16.83 11.56 14.53
CA THR A 265 18.23 11.53 14.07
C THR A 265 18.69 12.81 13.40
N GLY A 266 17.77 13.69 12.99
CA GLY A 266 18.06 14.84 12.15
C GLY A 266 18.41 14.48 10.70
N ALA A 267 18.26 13.22 10.29
CA ALA A 267 18.68 12.78 8.96
C ALA A 267 17.92 13.51 7.84
N VAL A 268 18.65 13.98 6.82
CA VAL A 268 18.07 14.65 5.65
C VAL A 268 17.38 13.62 4.75
N ILE A 269 16.22 13.97 4.18
CA ILE A 269 15.47 13.08 3.31
C ILE A 269 15.79 13.40 1.83
N PHE A 270 16.13 12.37 1.07
CA PHE A 270 16.19 12.39 -0.39
C PHE A 270 15.20 11.37 -0.94
N TYR A 271 14.39 11.79 -1.91
CA TYR A 271 13.57 10.88 -2.70
C TYR A 271 14.41 10.22 -3.79
N VAL A 272 14.12 8.95 -4.05
CA VAL A 272 14.79 8.19 -5.11
C VAL A 272 13.75 7.71 -6.10
N SER A 273 13.84 8.17 -7.33
CA SER A 273 13.14 7.57 -8.47
C SER A 273 14.11 6.82 -9.37
N MET A 274 13.75 5.62 -9.78
CA MET A 274 14.53 4.82 -10.71
C MET A 274 13.70 4.46 -11.94
N THR A 275 14.07 5.00 -13.09
CA THR A 275 13.33 4.86 -14.35
C THR A 275 14.14 4.10 -15.39
N LYS A 276 13.49 3.30 -16.22
CA LYS A 276 14.16 2.63 -17.33
C LYS A 276 14.33 3.61 -18.49
N THR A 277 15.57 3.85 -18.92
CA THR A 277 15.88 4.79 -20.02
C THR A 277 16.28 4.09 -21.32
N GLY A 278 16.55 2.80 -21.26
CA GLY A 278 16.93 2.01 -22.41
C GLY A 278 16.98 0.52 -22.08
N SER A 279 17.42 -0.29 -23.05
CA SER A 279 17.51 -1.72 -22.84
C SER A 279 18.59 -2.05 -21.80
N ALA A 280 18.16 -2.59 -20.66
CA ALA A 280 18.98 -2.79 -19.47
C ALA A 280 19.73 -1.51 -19.01
N HIS A 281 19.14 -0.32 -19.17
CA HIS A 281 19.71 0.92 -18.63
C HIS A 281 18.66 1.65 -17.79
N TRP A 282 19.11 2.15 -16.64
CA TRP A 282 18.27 2.86 -15.69
C TRP A 282 18.87 4.21 -15.32
N HIS A 283 17.99 5.14 -15.01
CA HIS A 283 18.33 6.44 -14.46
C HIS A 283 17.83 6.52 -13.03
N VAL A 284 18.69 6.97 -12.12
CA VAL A 284 18.36 7.24 -10.73
C VAL A 284 18.33 8.75 -10.55
N ASP A 285 17.18 9.28 -10.20
CA ASP A 285 17.02 10.69 -9.81
C ASP A 285 16.98 10.79 -8.28
N LEU A 286 17.91 11.56 -7.72
CA LEU A 286 18.01 11.86 -6.30
C LEU A 286 17.53 13.28 -6.03
N ARG A 287 16.36 13.43 -5.43
CA ARG A 287 15.76 14.73 -5.16
C ARG A 287 15.67 15.00 -3.67
N ARG A 288 16.32 16.07 -3.20
CA ARG A 288 16.23 16.49 -1.80
C ARG A 288 14.80 16.86 -1.43
N HIS A 289 14.37 16.51 -0.21
CA HIS A 289 13.14 17.03 0.35
C HIS A 289 13.23 18.56 0.50
N PRO A 290 12.26 19.35 -0.01
CA PRO A 290 12.35 20.80 0.04
C PRO A 290 12.38 21.32 1.48
N ASP A 291 13.31 22.23 1.81
CA ASP A 291 13.48 22.71 3.19
C ASP A 291 12.27 23.52 3.71
N HIS A 292 11.45 24.07 2.81
CA HIS A 292 10.24 24.82 3.15
C HIS A 292 9.02 23.93 3.42
N GLU A 293 9.08 22.65 3.07
CA GLU A 293 8.01 21.70 3.33
C GLU A 293 8.18 21.07 4.72
N PRO A 294 7.09 20.77 5.44
CA PRO A 294 7.19 20.09 6.73
C PRO A 294 7.66 18.64 6.55
N TYR A 295 8.54 18.17 7.45
CA TYR A 295 9.00 16.78 7.48
C TYR A 295 7.99 15.83 8.14
N ASP A 296 6.70 16.02 7.86
CA ASP A 296 5.67 15.07 8.27
C ASP A 296 5.39 14.02 7.18
N THR A 297 4.77 12.93 7.60
CA THR A 297 4.48 11.80 6.71
C THR A 297 3.65 12.23 5.50
N THR A 298 2.84 13.30 5.61
CA THR A 298 2.05 13.79 4.50
C THR A 298 2.90 14.35 3.38
N SER A 299 3.75 15.33 3.68
CA SER A 299 4.65 15.91 2.68
C SER A 299 5.67 14.89 2.17
N ILE A 300 6.11 13.95 3.02
CA ILE A 300 6.99 12.85 2.60
C ILE A 300 6.29 11.92 1.58
N MET A 301 5.05 11.52 1.83
CA MET A 301 4.31 10.65 0.92
C MET A 301 4.00 11.34 -0.42
N ARG A 302 3.71 12.64 -0.42
CA ARG A 302 3.58 13.42 -1.68
C ARG A 302 4.86 13.37 -2.51
N GLY A 303 6.03 13.48 -1.87
CA GLY A 303 7.29 13.34 -2.60
C GLY A 303 7.51 11.94 -3.19
N ILE A 304 7.00 10.89 -2.55
CA ILE A 304 6.97 9.53 -3.10
C ILE A 304 6.00 9.44 -4.29
N GLU A 305 4.84 10.10 -4.24
CA GLU A 305 3.91 10.20 -5.38
C GLU A 305 4.58 10.87 -6.60
N THR A 306 5.37 11.93 -6.37
CA THR A 306 6.17 12.56 -7.42
C THR A 306 7.16 11.56 -8.02
N SER A 307 7.90 10.80 -7.19
CA SER A 307 8.84 9.78 -7.67
C SER A 307 8.15 8.70 -8.49
N LEU A 308 6.99 8.19 -8.06
CA LEU A 308 6.20 7.22 -8.82
C LEU A 308 5.60 7.80 -10.12
N SER A 309 5.48 9.12 -10.21
CA SER A 309 4.93 9.81 -11.38
C SER A 309 5.99 10.13 -12.44
N THR A 310 7.30 10.07 -12.13
CA THR A 310 8.37 10.30 -13.12
C THR A 310 8.38 9.24 -14.21
N SER A 311 8.01 8.00 -13.88
CA SER A 311 7.72 6.93 -14.84
C SER A 311 6.63 6.03 -14.27
N ARG A 312 5.39 6.27 -14.72
CA ARG A 312 4.20 5.56 -14.24
C ARG A 312 4.32 4.04 -14.42
N SER A 313 4.94 3.59 -15.52
CA SER A 313 5.13 2.17 -15.82
C SER A 313 6.23 1.51 -14.99
N ASP A 314 7.23 2.24 -14.51
CA ASP A 314 8.33 1.63 -13.75
C ASP A 314 7.96 1.31 -12.30
N GLY A 315 6.85 1.86 -11.77
CA GLY A 315 6.32 1.53 -10.46
C GLY A 315 5.79 0.09 -10.35
N PHE A 316 5.95 -0.53 -9.18
CA PHE A 316 5.46 -1.87 -8.87
C PHE A 316 3.97 -1.85 -8.50
N TRP A 317 3.11 -1.59 -9.48
CA TRP A 317 1.66 -1.52 -9.29
C TRP A 317 0.96 -2.89 -9.13
N LEU A 318 1.73 -3.97 -9.02
CA LEU A 318 1.24 -5.34 -8.82
C LEU A 318 0.80 -5.60 -7.37
N HIS A 319 1.23 -4.76 -6.43
CA HIS A 319 0.80 -4.79 -5.03
C HIS A 319 -0.59 -4.15 -4.88
N ASN A 320 -1.51 -4.77 -4.13
CA ASN A 320 -2.80 -4.15 -3.80
C ASN A 320 -2.60 -3.02 -2.76
N ARG A 321 -2.22 -1.84 -3.23
CA ARG A 321 -1.80 -0.69 -2.40
C ARG A 321 -2.95 -0.09 -1.58
N TRP A 322 -4.14 -0.03 -2.15
CA TRP A 322 -5.37 0.47 -1.50
C TRP A 322 -6.26 -0.65 -0.98
N LYS A 323 -5.68 -1.80 -0.64
CA LYS A 323 -6.42 -2.92 -0.06
C LYS A 323 -7.21 -2.45 1.16
N LEU A 324 -8.49 -2.80 1.17
CA LEU A 324 -9.37 -2.66 2.34
C LEU A 324 -8.84 -3.51 3.49
N ASN A 325 -8.41 -2.86 4.57
CA ASN A 325 -8.04 -3.56 5.79
C ASN A 325 -9.25 -3.72 6.68
N VAL A 326 -9.88 -4.87 6.50
CA VAL A 326 -11.10 -5.30 7.15
C VAL A 326 -10.90 -5.29 8.70
N LYS A 327 -9.74 -5.69 9.25
CA LYS A 327 -9.59 -5.83 10.71
C LYS A 327 -9.59 -4.53 11.53
N GLN A 328 -9.45 -3.36 10.92
CA GLN A 328 -9.56 -2.07 11.59
C GLN A 328 -10.24 -1.06 10.67
N PRO A 329 -11.58 -0.89 10.79
CA PRO A 329 -12.29 0.11 10.01
C PRO A 329 -11.74 1.49 10.33
N PHE A 330 -11.73 2.34 9.32
CA PHE A 330 -11.38 3.75 9.43
C PHE A 330 -12.41 4.44 10.32
N LEU A 331 -11.95 5.19 11.32
CA LEU A 331 -12.84 6.03 12.11
C LEU A 331 -12.76 7.43 11.54
N VAL A 332 -13.90 8.06 11.20
CA VAL A 332 -14.01 9.44 10.66
C VAL A 332 -13.17 10.45 11.46
N ARG A 333 -13.02 10.20 12.76
CA ARG A 333 -12.24 11.05 13.69
C ARG A 333 -10.72 11.01 13.43
N GLN A 334 -10.18 9.95 12.82
CA GLN A 334 -8.73 9.76 12.63
C GLN A 334 -8.15 10.48 11.41
N THR A 335 -8.99 11.02 10.52
CA THR A 335 -8.54 11.68 9.27
C THR A 335 -8.85 13.16 9.20
N ARG A 336 -9.42 13.70 10.29
CA ARG A 336 -9.64 15.13 10.50
C ARG A 336 -8.61 15.71 11.47
N THR A 337 -7.37 15.21 11.44
CA THR A 337 -6.28 16.00 12.04
C THR A 337 -6.13 17.28 11.23
N SER A 338 -5.82 18.41 11.87
CA SER A 338 -5.62 19.69 11.18
C SER A 338 -4.67 19.60 9.97
N LYS A 339 -3.75 18.61 10.00
CA LYS A 339 -2.76 18.32 8.96
C LYS A 339 -3.31 17.74 7.66
N THR A 340 -4.51 17.16 7.64
CA THR A 340 -5.08 16.47 6.46
C THR A 340 -6.25 17.20 5.82
N LYS A 341 -6.66 18.35 6.38
CA LYS A 341 -7.88 19.08 6.00
C LYS A 341 -7.90 19.62 4.56
N ASN A 342 -6.73 19.85 3.96
CA ASN A 342 -6.58 20.48 2.65
C ASN A 342 -6.11 19.51 1.54
N LEU A 343 -6.19 18.20 1.76
CA LEU A 343 -5.85 17.21 0.73
C LEU A 343 -7.10 16.86 -0.08
N GLN A 344 -7.04 17.02 -1.40
CA GLN A 344 -8.08 16.55 -2.30
C GLN A 344 -8.19 15.02 -2.16
N THR A 345 -9.26 14.56 -1.50
CA THR A 345 -9.55 13.14 -1.43
C THR A 345 -10.33 12.73 -2.67
N LYS A 346 -9.81 11.76 -3.42
CA LYS A 346 -10.62 10.97 -4.35
C LYS A 346 -11.77 10.32 -3.57
N PRO A 347 -12.88 9.95 -4.24
CA PRO A 347 -14.05 9.34 -3.61
C PRO A 347 -13.67 8.36 -2.51
N TRP A 348 -14.43 8.33 -1.43
CA TRP A 348 -14.17 7.40 -0.34
C TRP A 348 -14.47 5.96 -0.76
N GLN A 349 -14.10 4.98 0.06
CA GLN A 349 -14.50 3.59 -0.15
C GLN A 349 -15.60 3.26 0.85
N SER A 350 -16.85 3.55 0.48
CA SER A 350 -18.00 3.62 1.39
C SER A 350 -19.03 2.52 1.17
N VAL A 351 -19.63 2.03 2.25
CA VAL A 351 -20.77 1.12 2.27
C VAL A 351 -21.85 1.76 3.12
N ILE A 352 -22.90 2.24 2.47
CA ILE A 352 -24.10 2.74 3.11
C ILE A 352 -25.06 1.57 3.24
N VAL A 353 -25.44 1.23 4.46
CA VAL A 353 -26.44 0.21 4.77
C VAL A 353 -27.80 0.91 4.84
N LEU A 354 -28.69 0.51 3.95
CA LEU A 354 -30.04 1.03 3.81
C LEU A 354 -31.04 -0.06 4.20
N SER A 355 -32.23 0.37 4.63
CA SER A 355 -33.30 -0.57 4.91
C SER A 355 -33.94 -1.04 3.60
N SER A 356 -34.29 -2.32 3.49
CA SER A 356 -35.16 -2.84 2.43
C SER A 356 -36.65 -2.59 2.69
N ASP A 357 -37.01 -1.98 3.83
CA ASP A 357 -38.38 -1.58 4.16
C ASP A 357 -38.87 -0.48 3.18
N PRO A 358 -39.99 -0.72 2.46
CA PRO A 358 -40.59 0.24 1.53
C PRO A 358 -40.71 1.67 2.04
N GLU A 359 -41.15 1.87 3.27
CA GLU A 359 -41.38 3.22 3.81
C GLU A 359 -40.05 3.94 4.08
N ILE A 360 -39.07 3.20 4.58
CA ILE A 360 -37.76 3.75 4.98
C ILE A 360 -36.91 4.07 3.74
N TYR A 361 -36.83 3.18 2.74
CA TYR A 361 -36.02 3.50 1.56
C TYR A 361 -36.67 4.52 0.62
N GLN A 362 -38.01 4.55 0.52
CA GLN A 362 -38.70 5.59 -0.27
C GLN A 362 -38.38 6.99 0.29
N ALA A 363 -38.32 7.15 1.61
CA ALA A 363 -37.90 8.39 2.26
C ALA A 363 -36.42 8.76 1.99
N ALA A 364 -35.55 7.75 1.85
CA ALA A 364 -34.13 7.94 1.53
C ALA A 364 -33.86 8.18 0.02
N LEU A 365 -34.79 7.82 -0.86
CA LEU A 365 -34.60 7.79 -2.32
C LEU A 365 -34.23 9.15 -2.94
N PRO A 366 -34.83 10.30 -2.55
CA PRO A 366 -34.43 11.60 -3.07
C PRO A 366 -32.96 11.94 -2.73
N ALA A 367 -32.54 11.66 -1.50
CA ALA A 367 -31.18 11.88 -1.04
C ALA A 367 -30.17 11.00 -1.82
N ILE A 368 -30.54 9.74 -2.09
CA ILE A 368 -29.74 8.82 -2.90
C ILE A 368 -29.66 9.30 -4.36
N LYS A 369 -30.79 9.61 -5.02
CA LYS A 369 -30.79 10.10 -6.41
C LYS A 369 -29.97 11.38 -6.56
N GLN A 370 -30.05 12.27 -5.58
CA GLN A 370 -29.23 13.48 -5.54
C GLN A 370 -27.74 13.18 -5.37
N LEU A 371 -27.38 12.23 -4.49
CA LEU A 371 -26.01 11.77 -4.31
C LEU A 371 -25.42 11.23 -5.62
N VAL A 372 -26.16 10.38 -6.31
CA VAL A 372 -25.71 9.78 -7.59
C VAL A 372 -25.58 10.87 -8.66
N THR A 373 -26.45 11.88 -8.70
CA THR A 373 -26.41 12.97 -9.71
C THR A 373 -25.35 14.05 -9.44
N GLN A 374 -25.02 14.35 -8.19
CA GLN A 374 -24.02 15.39 -7.85
C GLN A 374 -22.57 14.91 -8.00
N GLU A 375 -22.33 13.62 -7.82
CA GLU A 375 -20.98 13.03 -7.79
C GLU A 375 -20.74 12.15 -9.02
N ASN A 376 -20.67 12.78 -10.20
CA ASN A 376 -20.53 12.09 -11.50
C ASN A 376 -19.29 11.18 -11.61
N ASP A 377 -18.29 11.37 -10.74
CA ASP A 377 -17.06 10.58 -10.71
C ASP A 377 -17.16 9.32 -9.82
N TYR A 378 -18.25 9.14 -9.05
CA TYR A 378 -18.44 7.99 -8.17
C TYR A 378 -19.06 6.82 -8.92
N ARG A 379 -18.51 5.62 -8.70
CA ARG A 379 -19.12 4.37 -9.15
C ARG A 379 -19.94 3.73 -8.04
N PHE A 380 -21.24 3.66 -8.28
CA PHE A 380 -22.20 3.08 -7.35
C PHE A 380 -22.36 1.57 -7.61
N LEU A 381 -22.20 0.81 -6.54
CA LEU A 381 -22.57 -0.60 -6.48
C LEU A 381 -23.80 -0.72 -5.58
N ILE A 382 -24.87 -1.32 -6.07
CA ILE A 382 -26.07 -1.55 -5.29
C ILE A 382 -26.19 -3.04 -5.01
N LEU A 383 -26.29 -3.36 -3.73
CA LEU A 383 -26.44 -4.71 -3.22
C LEU A 383 -27.84 -4.91 -2.65
N ASN A 384 -28.51 -5.99 -3.07
CA ASN A 384 -29.87 -6.38 -2.64
C ASN A 384 -30.93 -5.30 -2.90
N ALA A 385 -30.84 -4.59 -4.04
CA ALA A 385 -31.74 -3.48 -4.34
C ALA A 385 -33.22 -3.90 -4.28
N PRO A 386 -34.11 -3.07 -3.72
CA PRO A 386 -35.55 -3.21 -3.91
C PRO A 386 -35.90 -3.19 -5.41
N ILE A 387 -36.94 -3.94 -5.79
CA ILE A 387 -37.33 -4.17 -7.20
C ILE A 387 -37.61 -2.86 -7.96
N ASP A 388 -38.08 -1.84 -7.24
CA ASP A 388 -38.47 -0.52 -7.74
C ASP A 388 -37.32 0.51 -7.75
N PHE A 389 -36.12 0.16 -7.26
CA PHE A 389 -34.95 1.01 -7.39
C PHE A 389 -34.30 0.81 -8.76
N HIS A 390 -34.42 1.81 -9.63
CA HIS A 390 -33.75 1.83 -10.94
C HIS A 390 -32.88 3.08 -11.10
N ASP A 391 -31.54 2.90 -11.19
CA ASP A 391 -30.62 3.94 -11.65
C ASP A 391 -29.66 3.34 -12.70
N GLN A 392 -29.67 3.89 -13.92
CA GLN A 392 -28.87 3.41 -15.05
C GLN A 392 -27.35 3.53 -14.82
N ARG A 393 -26.92 4.27 -13.80
CA ARG A 393 -25.50 4.46 -13.43
C ARG A 393 -25.05 3.52 -12.32
N ALA A 394 -25.95 2.71 -11.78
CA ALA A 394 -25.67 1.77 -10.70
C ALA A 394 -25.65 0.32 -11.21
N ASN A 395 -24.69 -0.46 -10.73
CA ASN A 395 -24.68 -1.90 -10.96
C ASN A 395 -25.42 -2.60 -9.82
N HIS A 396 -26.50 -3.28 -10.15
CA HIS A 396 -27.31 -4.07 -9.22
C HIS A 396 -26.76 -5.49 -9.10
N ILE A 397 -26.53 -5.96 -7.89
CA ILE A 397 -26.01 -7.31 -7.61
C ILE A 397 -26.69 -7.84 -6.34
N ASP A 398 -27.11 -9.10 -6.36
CA ASP A 398 -27.62 -9.76 -5.16
C ASP A 398 -26.48 -10.41 -4.36
N LEU A 399 -26.53 -10.24 -3.03
CA LEU A 399 -25.64 -10.91 -2.10
C LEU A 399 -26.06 -12.38 -1.97
N PRO A 400 -25.16 -13.35 -2.24
CA PRO A 400 -25.46 -14.77 -2.04
C PRO A 400 -25.75 -15.08 -0.56
N GLU A 401 -26.74 -15.93 -0.29
CA GLU A 401 -27.19 -16.30 1.07
C GLU A 401 -26.08 -16.91 1.95
N ASP A 402 -25.08 -17.54 1.34
CA ASP A 402 -24.00 -18.27 2.01
C ASP A 402 -22.72 -17.43 2.24
N VAL A 403 -22.71 -16.17 1.81
CA VAL A 403 -21.52 -15.31 1.88
C VAL A 403 -21.78 -14.05 2.71
N THR A 404 -20.90 -13.77 3.66
CA THR A 404 -21.00 -12.51 4.41
C THR A 404 -20.75 -11.30 3.51
N LEU A 405 -21.46 -10.18 3.74
CA LEU A 405 -21.23 -8.93 2.99
C LEU A 405 -19.76 -8.53 2.90
N ARG A 406 -19.00 -8.77 3.98
CA ARG A 406 -17.55 -8.54 4.03
C ARG A 406 -16.78 -9.38 3.02
N ASP A 407 -17.01 -10.68 3.02
CA ASP A 407 -16.29 -11.61 2.16
C ASP A 407 -16.69 -11.39 0.70
N TYR A 408 -17.96 -11.07 0.47
CA TYR A 408 -18.47 -10.72 -0.84
C TYR A 408 -17.86 -9.41 -1.37
N LEU A 409 -17.83 -8.35 -0.56
CA LEU A 409 -17.18 -7.09 -0.95
C LEU A 409 -15.69 -7.26 -1.19
N ARG A 410 -15.01 -8.16 -0.47
CA ARG A 410 -13.62 -8.52 -0.75
C ARG A 410 -13.48 -9.24 -2.10
N ILE A 411 -14.41 -10.14 -2.43
CA ILE A 411 -14.44 -10.82 -3.73
C ILE A 411 -14.67 -9.80 -4.85
N LEU A 412 -15.68 -8.95 -4.71
CA LEU A 412 -16.01 -7.88 -5.65
C LEU A 412 -14.82 -6.91 -5.84
N ASP A 413 -14.19 -6.45 -4.76
CA ASP A 413 -13.04 -5.55 -4.80
C ASP A 413 -11.85 -6.15 -5.58
N GLN A 414 -11.71 -7.49 -5.58
CA GLN A 414 -10.68 -8.21 -6.32
C GLN A 414 -11.07 -8.56 -7.76
N GLN A 415 -12.38 -8.65 -8.05
CA GLN A 415 -12.90 -9.05 -9.34
C GLN A 415 -13.22 -7.86 -10.25
N GLN A 416 -13.50 -6.69 -9.70
CA GLN A 416 -13.84 -5.51 -10.48
C GLN A 416 -12.60 -4.78 -11.04
N ILE A 417 -12.74 -4.28 -12.26
CA ILE A 417 -11.74 -3.44 -12.95
C ILE A 417 -11.74 -2.02 -12.34
N TYR A 418 -12.88 -1.62 -11.81
CA TYR A 418 -13.12 -0.32 -11.22
C TYR A 418 -12.99 -0.39 -9.70
N PRO A 419 -12.41 0.64 -9.06
CA PRO A 419 -12.49 0.74 -7.61
C PRO A 419 -13.96 0.84 -7.17
N ILE A 420 -14.32 0.09 -6.13
CA ILE A 420 -15.58 0.31 -5.43
C ILE A 420 -15.43 1.68 -4.74
N ASP A 421 -16.27 2.64 -5.11
CA ASP A 421 -16.27 3.97 -4.50
C ASP A 421 -17.40 4.05 -3.48
N MET A 422 -18.61 3.66 -3.86
CA MET A 422 -19.74 3.60 -2.95
C MET A 422 -20.58 2.35 -3.17
N VAL A 423 -20.89 1.67 -2.07
CA VAL A 423 -21.82 0.55 -2.01
C VAL A 423 -23.07 1.01 -1.29
N LEU A 424 -24.24 0.79 -1.88
CA LEU A 424 -25.52 0.90 -1.21
C LEU A 424 -26.00 -0.53 -0.94
N PHE A 425 -26.09 -0.94 0.32
CA PHE A 425 -26.48 -2.29 0.72
C PHE A 425 -27.83 -2.26 1.41
N PHE A 426 -28.85 -2.83 0.78
CA PHE A 426 -30.19 -2.90 1.32
C PHE A 426 -30.38 -4.20 2.12
N THR A 427 -30.94 -4.11 3.32
CA THR A 427 -31.13 -5.26 4.24
C THR A 427 -32.35 -5.05 5.12
N ASP A 428 -32.92 -6.16 5.60
CA ASP A 428 -34.11 -6.16 6.45
C ASP A 428 -33.83 -5.44 7.79
N PRO A 429 -34.75 -4.59 8.29
CA PRO A 429 -34.61 -3.93 9.58
C PRO A 429 -34.31 -4.82 10.79
N SER A 430 -34.78 -6.06 10.75
CA SER A 430 -34.62 -7.06 11.80
C SER A 430 -33.23 -7.68 11.83
N GLU A 431 -32.50 -7.64 10.71
CA GLU A 431 -31.10 -8.05 10.65
C GLU A 431 -30.23 -7.01 11.35
N GLN A 432 -29.88 -7.27 12.61
CA GLN A 432 -28.97 -6.40 13.36
C GLN A 432 -27.57 -6.38 12.73
N PHE A 433 -27.33 -5.39 11.88
CA PHE A 433 -26.00 -5.08 11.39
C PHE A 433 -25.28 -4.12 12.35
N ASP A 434 -24.42 -4.66 13.21
CA ASP A 434 -23.33 -3.85 13.77
C ASP A 434 -22.34 -3.59 12.64
N VAL A 435 -22.55 -2.50 11.91
CA VAL A 435 -21.84 -2.21 10.66
C VAL A 435 -20.31 -2.22 10.82
N ARG A 436 -19.81 -1.86 12.02
CA ARG A 436 -18.39 -1.91 12.38
C ARG A 436 -17.89 -3.35 12.53
N LYS A 437 -18.74 -4.28 12.99
CA LYS A 437 -18.42 -5.71 13.09
C LYS A 437 -18.70 -6.47 11.80
N THR A 438 -19.68 -6.09 10.99
CA THR A 438 -20.10 -6.93 9.86
C THR A 438 -19.24 -6.71 8.62
N THR A 439 -19.17 -5.49 8.09
CA THR A 439 -18.46 -5.21 6.83
C THR A 439 -16.98 -5.04 7.02
N ASN A 440 -16.59 -4.51 8.21
CA ASN A 440 -15.23 -4.12 8.50
C ASN A 440 -14.69 -3.11 7.44
N ILE A 441 -15.59 -2.49 6.69
CA ILE A 441 -15.29 -1.50 5.68
C ILE A 441 -15.25 -0.12 6.34
N PRO A 442 -14.22 0.66 6.02
CA PRO A 442 -13.87 1.87 6.73
C PRO A 442 -14.95 2.96 6.78
N TRP A 443 -15.88 2.97 5.85
CA TRP A 443 -16.87 4.03 5.71
C TRP A 443 -18.22 3.36 5.67
N SER A 444 -18.80 3.14 6.84
CA SER A 444 -20.08 2.48 6.88
C SER A 444 -21.06 3.18 7.80
N ALA A 445 -22.24 3.41 7.24
CA ALA A 445 -23.28 4.24 7.80
C ALA A 445 -24.61 3.57 7.47
N GLY A 446 -25.58 3.62 8.38
CA GLY A 446 -26.87 2.99 8.14
C GLY A 446 -27.82 3.08 9.31
N PHE A 447 -29.04 2.63 9.07
CA PHE A 447 -30.13 2.67 10.04
C PHE A 447 -29.89 1.66 11.19
N SER A 448 -30.32 2.02 12.40
CA SER A 448 -30.40 1.10 13.54
C SER A 448 -31.77 1.28 14.21
N GLN A 449 -32.55 0.20 14.36
CA GLN A 449 -33.89 0.25 14.96
C GLN A 449 -33.93 0.89 16.36
N LYS A 450 -32.84 0.80 17.15
CA LYS A 450 -32.83 1.29 18.54
C LYS A 450 -32.59 2.81 18.69
N ASN A 451 -31.99 3.46 17.71
CA ASN A 451 -31.55 4.87 17.79
C ASN A 451 -32.00 5.72 16.59
N SER A 452 -32.95 5.23 15.79
CA SER A 452 -33.49 5.98 14.64
C SER A 452 -34.36 7.13 15.16
N ALA A 453 -33.96 8.37 14.88
CA ALA A 453 -34.78 9.55 15.15
C ALA A 453 -35.88 9.69 14.06
N PRO A 454 -37.05 10.27 14.37
CA PRO A 454 -38.00 10.70 13.36
C PRO A 454 -37.39 11.80 12.50
N LEU A 455 -37.56 11.72 11.17
CA LEU A 455 -37.18 12.78 10.23
C LEU A 455 -38.05 14.02 10.50
N SER A 456 -37.56 14.93 11.33
CA SER A 456 -38.27 16.14 11.77
C SER A 456 -37.86 17.40 11.02
N THR A 457 -36.88 17.30 10.13
CA THR A 457 -36.40 18.41 9.29
C THR A 457 -36.38 18.01 7.81
N PRO A 458 -36.80 18.89 6.90
CA PRO A 458 -36.63 18.68 5.47
C PRO A 458 -35.15 18.42 5.16
N ILE A 459 -34.88 17.50 4.23
CA ILE A 459 -33.51 17.22 3.74
C ILE A 459 -32.87 18.58 3.42
N PRO A 460 -31.82 19.00 4.15
CA PRO A 460 -31.29 20.34 3.96
C PRO A 460 -30.78 20.47 2.53
N HIS A 461 -31.26 21.48 1.81
CA HIS A 461 -30.73 21.87 0.51
C HIS A 461 -29.23 22.13 0.68
N PRO A 462 -28.32 21.29 0.14
CA PRO A 462 -26.91 21.58 0.28
C PRO A 462 -26.50 22.41 -0.92
N ALA A 463 -26.30 23.69 -0.68
CA ALA A 463 -25.56 24.55 -1.61
C ALA A 463 -24.07 24.17 -1.70
N THR A 464 -23.60 23.12 -1.00
CA THR A 464 -22.18 22.75 -0.94
C THR A 464 -21.93 21.25 -1.10
N SER A 465 -20.94 20.95 -1.95
CA SER A 465 -20.42 19.61 -2.31
C SER A 465 -20.14 18.71 -1.10
N LEU A 466 -20.20 17.37 -1.27
CA LEU A 466 -19.78 16.37 -0.27
C LEU A 466 -18.29 16.47 0.13
N LYS A 467 -17.53 17.37 -0.50
CA LYS A 467 -16.22 17.83 -0.04
C LYS A 467 -16.29 18.48 1.35
N GLU A 468 -17.46 18.94 1.81
CA GLU A 468 -17.66 19.53 3.13
C GLU A 468 -18.19 18.53 4.17
N SER A 469 -17.47 18.46 5.30
CA SER A 469 -17.64 17.47 6.35
C SER A 469 -18.95 17.50 7.15
N SER A 470 -19.61 18.66 7.21
CA SER A 470 -20.88 18.87 7.93
C SER A 470 -22.06 18.29 7.15
N THR A 471 -22.04 18.46 5.82
CA THR A 471 -23.06 17.97 4.90
C THR A 471 -23.16 16.44 4.90
N TRP A 472 -22.02 15.76 5.01
CA TRP A 472 -21.97 14.29 5.08
C TRP A 472 -22.64 13.71 6.34
N ASN A 473 -22.51 14.36 7.50
CA ASN A 473 -23.12 13.86 8.74
C ASN A 473 -24.64 14.00 8.71
N HIS A 474 -25.15 15.17 8.27
CA HIS A 474 -26.60 15.37 8.09
C HIS A 474 -27.17 14.39 7.06
N PHE A 475 -26.42 14.09 6.00
CA PHE A 475 -26.79 13.10 5.00
C PHE A 475 -26.88 11.67 5.59
N ILE A 476 -25.89 11.25 6.37
CA ILE A 476 -25.91 9.95 7.05
C ILE A 476 -27.06 9.86 8.07
N ASP A 477 -27.32 10.93 8.81
CA ASP A 477 -28.44 10.99 9.77
C ASP A 477 -29.78 10.90 9.04
N ALA A 478 -29.92 11.53 7.86
CA ALA A 478 -31.12 11.43 7.02
C ALA A 478 -31.37 10.00 6.49
N LEU A 479 -30.32 9.27 6.11
CA LEU A 479 -30.43 7.88 5.62
C LEU A 479 -30.79 6.87 6.72
N GLY A 480 -30.61 7.22 8.00
CA GLY A 480 -30.91 6.38 9.16
C GLY A 480 -32.19 6.75 9.92
N SER A 481 -32.93 7.75 9.44
CA SER A 481 -34.13 8.30 10.11
C SER A 481 -35.41 7.64 9.60
N LYS A 482 -36.42 7.51 10.47
CA LYS A 482 -37.75 6.98 10.09
C LYS A 482 -38.62 8.11 9.54
N ALA A 483 -39.36 7.85 8.45
CA ALA A 483 -40.45 8.72 8.04
C ALA A 483 -41.49 8.79 9.17
N LEU A 484 -42.05 9.97 9.41
CA LEU A 484 -43.25 10.06 10.24
C LEU A 484 -44.35 9.35 9.46
N SER A 485 -44.97 8.34 10.07
CA SER A 485 -46.24 7.81 9.57
C SER A 485 -47.25 8.96 9.67
N ASP A 486 -47.79 9.41 8.55
CA ASP A 486 -48.90 10.36 8.56
C ASP A 486 -50.01 9.78 9.45
N THR A 487 -50.27 10.43 10.59
CA THR A 487 -51.48 10.24 11.39
C THR A 487 -52.60 11.10 10.88
#